data_AF-A0A317YPC3-F1
#
_entry.id   AF-A0A317YPC3-F1
#
_cell.length_a   1.000
_cell.length_b   1.000
_cell.length_c   1.000
_cell.angle_alpha   90.00
_cell.angle_beta   90.00
_cell.angle_gamma   90.00
#
_symmetry.space_group_name_H-M   'P 1'
#
loop_
_entity.id
_entity.type
_entity.pdbx_description
1 polymer ?
#
loop_
_entity_poly.entity_id
_entity_poly.type
_entity_poly.pdbx_seq_one_letter_code
_entity_poly.pdbx_strand_id
1 'polypeptide(L)'
;YIDYVKRVKQSNLWKSKDNGFYDLTREGATDLNRKTSLNPNIVYKTYTGESTHNALNSDRQKAYLNMFFPFVITGNFIGKATEKEWRENDGLVSVISSQHPFNQAYTNATDKIQKGIWQVTPTKHDWDHVYFVGQDSSDTVRTREELQDFWHHLADDLVKTEKVTDTKQA
;
A
#
# COMPACT_ATOMS: atom_id res chain seq x y z
N TYR A 1 16.04 -16.19 -28.04
CA TYR A 1 16.17 -15.97 -26.58
C TYR A 1 17.40 -15.12 -26.22
N ILE A 2 18.62 -15.52 -26.60
CA ILE A 2 19.86 -14.80 -26.25
C ILE A 2 19.88 -13.33 -26.72
N ASP A 3 19.46 -13.06 -27.97
CA ASP A 3 19.46 -11.68 -28.50
C ASP A 3 18.39 -10.79 -27.84
N TYR A 4 17.28 -11.38 -27.39
CA TYR A 4 16.28 -10.69 -26.59
C TYR A 4 16.87 -10.25 -25.25
N VAL A 5 17.56 -11.16 -24.54
CA VAL A 5 18.21 -10.85 -23.26
C VAL A 5 19.29 -9.77 -23.44
N LYS A 6 20.09 -9.84 -24.51
CA LYS A 6 21.09 -8.79 -24.82
C LYS A 6 20.43 -7.43 -25.02
N ARG A 7 19.34 -7.36 -25.79
CA ARG A 7 18.60 -6.12 -26.04
C ARG A 7 17.96 -5.57 -24.76
N VAL A 8 17.35 -6.42 -23.94
CA VAL A 8 16.77 -6.00 -22.66
C VAL A 8 17.84 -5.45 -21.72
N LYS A 9 19.00 -6.11 -21.60
CA LYS A 9 20.12 -5.62 -20.78
C LYS A 9 20.66 -4.26 -21.21
N GLN A 10 20.63 -3.95 -22.51
CA GLN A 10 21.11 -2.69 -23.07
C GLN A 10 20.01 -1.60 -23.16
N SER A 11 18.77 -1.93 -22.78
CA SER A 11 17.62 -1.04 -22.89
C SER A 11 17.76 0.22 -22.02
N ASN A 12 17.14 1.30 -22.49
CA ASN A 12 16.98 2.52 -21.70
C ASN A 12 16.11 2.33 -20.44
N LEU A 13 15.41 1.19 -20.31
CA LEU A 13 14.67 0.82 -19.09
C LEU A 13 15.53 0.94 -17.83
N TRP A 14 16.82 0.61 -17.90
CA TRP A 14 17.74 0.62 -16.75
C TRP A 14 18.44 1.97 -16.52
N LYS A 15 18.30 2.92 -17.46
CA LYS A 15 18.99 4.22 -17.43
C LYS A 15 18.04 5.40 -17.24
N SER A 16 16.78 5.22 -17.63
CA SER A 16 15.75 6.23 -17.52
C SER A 16 15.16 6.27 -16.11
N LYS A 17 14.60 7.44 -15.73
CA LYS A 17 13.68 7.58 -14.59
C LYS A 17 12.21 7.33 -14.97
N ASP A 18 11.92 7.19 -16.27
CA ASP A 18 10.59 6.90 -16.80
C ASP A 18 10.27 5.40 -16.74
N ASN A 19 10.11 4.88 -15.52
CA ASN A 19 9.69 3.52 -15.24
C ASN A 19 9.19 3.36 -13.81
N GLY A 20 8.40 2.32 -13.58
CA GLY A 20 7.83 2.02 -12.26
C GLY A 20 8.88 1.77 -11.16
N PHE A 21 10.09 1.29 -11.48
CA PHE A 21 11.11 1.11 -10.44
C PHE A 21 11.55 2.45 -9.84
N TYR A 22 11.71 3.49 -10.67
CA TYR A 22 12.01 4.82 -10.17
C TYR A 22 10.83 5.42 -9.41
N ASP A 23 9.61 5.31 -9.94
CA ASP A 23 8.41 5.86 -9.29
C ASP A 23 8.10 5.18 -7.93
N LEU A 24 8.51 3.92 -7.75
CA LEU A 24 8.42 3.19 -6.47
C LEU A 24 9.53 3.56 -5.47
N THR A 25 10.55 4.33 -5.86
CA THR A 25 11.51 4.89 -4.90
C THR A 25 10.88 6.02 -4.09
N ARG A 26 11.43 6.30 -2.91
CA ARG A 26 11.01 7.47 -2.10
C ARG A 26 11.18 8.80 -2.85
N GLU A 27 12.22 8.94 -3.67
CA GLU A 27 12.45 10.13 -4.50
C GLU A 27 11.37 10.27 -5.58
N GLY A 28 11.14 9.23 -6.38
CA GLY A 28 10.14 9.22 -7.45
C GLY A 28 8.72 9.46 -6.92
N ALA A 29 8.33 8.74 -5.85
CA ALA A 29 7.04 8.94 -5.20
C ALA A 29 6.88 10.36 -4.62
N THR A 30 7.94 10.94 -4.04
CA THR A 30 7.91 12.33 -3.56
C THR A 30 7.73 13.31 -4.71
N ASP A 31 8.41 13.10 -5.84
CA ASP A 31 8.24 13.93 -7.03
C ASP A 31 6.83 13.82 -7.62
N LEU A 32 6.20 12.64 -7.56
CA LEU A 32 4.81 12.44 -7.95
C LEU A 32 3.84 13.15 -7.00
N ASN A 33 4.06 13.04 -5.68
CA ASN A 33 3.22 13.70 -4.67
C ASN A 33 3.24 15.24 -4.81
N ARG A 34 4.35 15.83 -5.27
CA ARG A 34 4.45 17.28 -5.56
C ARG A 34 3.66 17.70 -6.80
N LYS A 35 3.35 16.77 -7.71
CA LYS A 35 2.65 17.02 -8.98
C LYS A 35 1.15 16.71 -8.90
N THR A 36 0.70 16.17 -7.77
CA THR A 36 -0.71 15.79 -7.54
C THR A 36 -1.33 16.65 -6.46
N SER A 37 -2.64 16.83 -6.55
CA SER A 37 -3.44 17.60 -5.59
C SER A 37 -4.78 16.91 -5.36
N LEU A 38 -5.34 17.12 -4.17
CA LEU A 38 -6.67 16.59 -3.83
C LEU A 38 -7.77 17.32 -4.61
N ASN A 39 -8.66 16.54 -5.23
CA ASN A 39 -9.85 17.08 -5.87
C ASN A 39 -10.97 17.16 -4.81
N PRO A 40 -11.57 18.34 -4.57
CA PRO A 40 -12.59 18.53 -3.55
C PRO A 40 -13.90 17.76 -3.81
N ASN A 41 -14.07 17.19 -5.00
CA ASN A 41 -15.24 16.40 -5.39
C ASN A 41 -15.03 14.89 -5.32
N ILE A 42 -13.81 14.42 -5.05
CA ILE A 42 -13.48 12.99 -4.97
C ILE A 42 -13.41 12.55 -3.51
N VAL A 43 -13.94 11.37 -3.22
CA VAL A 43 -13.72 10.68 -1.95
C VAL A 43 -12.45 9.84 -2.06
N TYR A 44 -11.50 10.08 -1.17
CA TYR A 44 -10.25 9.32 -1.10
C TYR A 44 -10.26 8.45 0.16
N LYS A 45 -9.83 7.19 0.03
CA LYS A 45 -9.73 6.23 1.12
C LYS A 45 -8.54 5.32 0.89
N THR A 46 -7.78 5.03 1.94
CA THR A 46 -6.63 4.10 1.89
C THR A 46 -6.88 2.92 2.79
N TYR A 47 -6.37 1.76 2.38
CA TYR A 47 -6.35 0.53 3.15
C TYR A 47 -4.89 0.09 3.27
N THR A 48 -4.40 -0.01 4.50
CA THR A 48 -3.01 -0.32 4.79
C THR A 48 -2.94 -1.63 5.56
N GLY A 49 -2.04 -2.51 5.14
CA GLY A 49 -1.69 -3.73 5.87
C GLY A 49 -0.32 -3.59 6.54
N GLU A 50 -0.08 -4.47 7.49
CA GLU A 50 1.25 -4.77 8.01
C GLU A 50 1.35 -6.27 8.23
N SER A 51 2.54 -6.84 8.01
CA SER A 51 2.83 -8.23 8.37
C SER A 51 4.23 -8.34 8.98
N THR A 52 4.53 -7.44 9.92
CA THR A 52 5.81 -7.44 10.63
C THR A 52 5.65 -7.21 12.13
N HIS A 53 6.59 -7.72 12.92
CA HIS A 53 6.64 -7.48 14.35
C HIS A 53 8.01 -7.01 14.83
N ASN A 54 8.02 -6.33 15.97
CA ASN A 54 9.25 -5.93 16.65
C ASN A 54 10.14 -7.15 16.91
N ALA A 55 11.41 -7.05 16.53
CA ALA A 55 12.42 -8.02 16.88
C ALA A 55 12.73 -7.92 18.38
N LEU A 56 13.05 -9.07 18.99
CA LEU A 56 13.42 -9.12 20.40
C LEU A 56 14.55 -8.11 20.70
N ASN A 57 14.32 -7.22 21.67
CA ASN A 57 15.26 -6.21 22.14
C ASN A 57 15.80 -5.25 21.05
N SER A 58 15.02 -4.98 20.01
CA SER A 58 15.43 -4.06 18.94
C SER A 58 14.23 -3.32 18.35
N ASP A 59 14.46 -2.08 17.93
CA ASP A 59 13.49 -1.30 17.14
C ASP A 59 13.39 -1.75 15.67
N ARG A 60 13.86 -2.97 15.35
CA ARG A 60 13.82 -3.52 14.00
C ARG A 60 12.55 -4.34 13.84
N GLN A 61 12.02 -4.36 12.63
CA GLN A 61 10.85 -5.17 12.29
C GLN A 61 11.28 -6.45 11.58
N LYS A 62 10.57 -7.54 11.84
CA LYS A 62 10.75 -8.84 11.18
C LYS A 62 9.42 -9.31 10.60
N ALA A 63 9.47 -9.94 9.44
CA ALA A 63 8.29 -10.56 8.82
C ALA A 63 7.65 -11.60 9.76
N TYR A 64 6.32 -11.61 9.84
CA TYR A 64 5.60 -12.74 10.42
C TYR A 64 5.82 -14.02 9.60
N LEU A 65 5.55 -15.17 10.20
CA LEU A 65 5.79 -16.47 9.58
C LEU A 65 4.86 -16.75 8.39
N ASN A 66 3.68 -16.14 8.38
CA ASN A 66 2.65 -16.28 7.36
C ASN A 66 2.73 -15.19 6.27
N MET A 67 3.76 -14.34 6.28
CA MET A 67 4.03 -13.47 5.13
C MET A 67 4.34 -14.32 3.90
N PHE A 68 3.81 -13.92 2.74
CA PHE A 68 4.12 -14.52 1.45
C PHE A 68 5.62 -14.69 1.26
N PHE A 69 6.05 -15.95 1.10
CA PHE A 69 7.46 -16.34 1.20
C PHE A 69 8.44 -15.46 0.39
N PRO A 70 8.14 -15.07 -0.87
CA PRO A 70 8.99 -14.15 -1.62
C PRO A 70 9.24 -12.78 -0.97
N PHE A 71 8.33 -12.29 -0.13
CA PHE A 71 8.42 -10.97 0.50
C PHE A 71 9.10 -10.99 1.86
N VAL A 72 9.40 -12.15 2.43
CA VAL A 72 10.13 -12.26 3.71
C VAL A 72 11.48 -11.53 3.63
N ILE A 73 12.17 -11.59 2.48
CA ILE A 73 13.47 -10.92 2.30
C ILE A 73 13.29 -9.40 2.29
N THR A 74 12.34 -8.89 1.50
CA THR A 74 12.08 -7.45 1.36
C THR A 74 11.50 -6.86 2.64
N GLY A 75 10.57 -7.55 3.31
CA GLY A 75 10.00 -7.09 4.57
C GLY A 75 11.03 -7.00 5.70
N ASN A 76 11.94 -7.96 5.79
CA ASN A 76 13.08 -7.89 6.73
C ASN A 76 14.12 -6.84 6.35
N PHE A 77 14.24 -6.49 5.07
CA PHE A 77 15.13 -5.42 4.61
C PHE A 77 14.56 -4.04 4.97
N ILE A 78 13.27 -3.80 4.66
CA ILE A 78 12.54 -2.59 5.05
C ILE A 78 12.52 -2.44 6.59
N GLY A 79 12.34 -3.54 7.32
CA GLY A 79 12.36 -3.56 8.78
C GLY A 79 13.68 -3.14 9.44
N LYS A 80 14.73 -2.89 8.64
CA LYS A 80 16.03 -2.36 9.06
C LYS A 80 16.30 -0.94 8.55
N ALA A 81 15.31 -0.25 7.97
CA ALA A 81 15.44 1.13 7.52
C ALA A 81 16.06 2.02 8.60
N THR A 82 16.87 3.00 8.20
CA THR A 82 17.54 3.92 9.12
C THR A 82 16.50 4.64 9.98
N GLU A 83 15.46 5.17 9.33
CA GLU A 83 14.31 5.82 9.93
C GLU A 83 13.36 4.79 10.54
N LYS A 84 13.00 4.97 11.82
CA LYS A 84 12.26 3.98 12.60
C LYS A 84 10.83 3.81 12.09
N GLU A 85 10.21 4.90 11.70
CA GLU A 85 8.85 4.99 11.19
C GLU A 85 8.65 4.25 9.85
N TRP A 86 9.73 3.96 9.11
CA TRP A 86 9.68 3.23 7.84
C TRP A 86 9.75 1.71 8.00
N ARG A 87 9.95 1.20 9.23
CA ARG A 87 10.29 -0.21 9.43
C ARG A 87 9.09 -1.13 9.39
N GLU A 88 7.94 -0.71 9.92
CA GLU A 88 6.71 -1.51 9.91
C GLU A 88 6.18 -1.59 8.47
N ASN A 89 5.92 -2.78 7.96
CA ASN A 89 5.60 -2.99 6.54
C ASN A 89 4.79 -4.26 6.27
N ASP A 90 4.24 -4.35 5.06
CA ASP A 90 3.45 -5.48 4.55
C ASP A 90 4.29 -6.49 3.71
N GLY A 91 5.61 -6.41 3.80
CA GLY A 91 6.54 -7.20 2.97
C GLY A 91 7.13 -6.43 1.78
N LEU A 92 6.46 -5.39 1.27
CA LEU A 92 6.96 -4.57 0.16
C LEU A 92 6.89 -3.07 0.41
N VAL A 93 5.88 -2.61 1.15
CA VAL A 93 5.57 -1.19 1.38
C VAL A 93 5.49 -0.93 2.88
N SER A 94 6.18 0.12 3.33
CA SER A 94 6.08 0.58 4.72
C SER A 94 4.68 1.10 5.03
N VAL A 95 4.18 0.87 6.24
CA VAL A 95 2.86 1.30 6.70
C VAL A 95 2.64 2.80 6.45
N ILE A 96 3.60 3.64 6.87
CA ILE A 96 3.51 5.09 6.68
C ILE A 96 3.46 5.53 5.20
N SER A 97 3.96 4.70 4.28
CA SER A 97 3.93 4.98 2.85
C SER A 97 2.60 4.60 2.22
N SER A 98 1.87 3.63 2.80
CA SER A 98 0.56 3.17 2.33
C SER A 98 -0.59 4.04 2.84
N GLN A 99 -0.42 4.69 4.00
CA GLN A 99 -1.47 5.45 4.67
C GLN A 99 -1.97 6.64 3.84
N HIS A 100 -1.08 7.47 3.29
CA HIS A 100 -1.43 8.58 2.39
C HIS A 100 -0.16 9.20 1.76
N PRO A 101 -0.29 9.96 0.65
CA PRO A 101 0.80 10.79 0.14
C PRO A 101 1.32 11.81 1.17
N PHE A 102 2.63 11.86 1.36
CA PHE A 102 3.27 12.88 2.19
C PHE A 102 3.12 14.24 1.52
N ASN A 103 2.47 15.20 2.21
CA ASN A 103 2.07 16.56 1.77
C ASN A 103 0.58 16.77 1.46
N GLN A 104 -0.25 15.72 1.51
CA GLN A 104 -1.69 15.84 1.27
C GLN A 104 -2.48 15.74 2.57
N ALA A 105 -3.64 16.42 2.62
CA ALA A 105 -4.52 16.39 3.78
C ALA A 105 -5.08 14.99 4.00
N TYR A 106 -5.11 14.55 5.27
CA TYR A 106 -5.67 13.27 5.66
C TYR A 106 -6.40 13.35 7.00
N THR A 107 -7.26 12.38 7.26
CA THR A 107 -7.94 12.15 8.54
C THR A 107 -8.08 10.65 8.75
N ASN A 108 -8.18 10.21 10.00
CA ASN A 108 -8.61 8.84 10.27
C ASN A 108 -10.03 8.65 9.71
N ALA A 109 -10.27 7.51 9.06
CA ALA A 109 -11.57 7.16 8.52
C ALA A 109 -12.59 7.02 9.66
N THR A 110 -13.79 7.51 9.41
CA THR A 110 -14.95 7.39 10.30
C THR A 110 -16.18 7.03 9.46
N ASP A 111 -17.33 6.83 10.09
CA ASP A 111 -18.59 6.61 9.37
C ASP A 111 -19.03 7.83 8.54
N LYS A 112 -18.49 9.03 8.84
CA LYS A 112 -18.73 10.24 8.06
C LYS A 112 -17.82 10.28 6.84
N ILE A 113 -18.41 10.16 5.66
CA ILE A 113 -17.72 10.26 4.37
C ILE A 113 -17.36 11.73 4.07
N GLN A 114 -16.10 11.95 3.69
CA GLN A 114 -15.56 13.26 3.36
C GLN A 114 -14.93 13.28 1.96
N LYS A 115 -15.15 14.37 1.23
CA LYS A 115 -14.54 14.61 -0.09
C LYS A 115 -13.28 15.47 0.06
N GLY A 116 -12.34 15.32 -0.87
CA GLY A 116 -11.13 16.14 -0.93
C GLY A 116 -10.12 15.91 0.19
N ILE A 117 -10.17 14.77 0.88
CA ILE A 117 -9.24 14.41 1.96
C ILE A 117 -9.02 12.89 1.98
N TRP A 118 -7.79 12.44 2.23
CA TRP A 118 -7.49 11.02 2.42
C TRP A 118 -8.09 10.51 3.73
N GLN A 119 -9.01 9.56 3.65
CA GLN A 119 -9.57 8.89 4.83
C GLN A 119 -8.80 7.60 5.09
N VAL A 120 -7.92 7.62 6.09
CA VAL A 120 -7.00 6.53 6.42
C VAL A 120 -7.72 5.52 7.30
N THR A 121 -7.96 4.30 6.80
CA THR A 121 -8.58 3.24 7.61
C THR A 121 -7.58 2.69 8.64
N PRO A 122 -8.06 2.05 9.72
CA PRO A 122 -7.17 1.32 10.63
C PRO A 122 -6.28 0.32 9.87
N THR A 123 -5.00 0.25 10.25
CA THR A 123 -4.06 -0.73 9.70
C THR A 123 -4.57 -2.14 9.96
N LYS A 124 -4.57 -2.97 8.92
CA LYS A 124 -4.93 -4.38 9.02
C LYS A 124 -3.71 -5.16 9.49
N HIS A 125 -3.82 -5.69 10.70
CA HIS A 125 -2.77 -6.47 11.32
C HIS A 125 -2.64 -7.85 10.68
N ASP A 126 -1.40 -8.24 10.43
CA ASP A 126 -1.05 -9.50 9.80
C ASP A 126 -1.68 -9.69 8.41
N TRP A 127 -1.72 -8.60 7.64
CA TRP A 127 -2.11 -8.57 6.22
C TRP A 127 -0.89 -8.13 5.41
N ASP A 128 -0.30 -9.07 4.68
CA ASP A 128 0.81 -8.75 3.76
C ASP A 128 0.31 -8.12 2.45
N HIS A 129 1.26 -7.72 1.62
CA HIS A 129 1.01 -6.97 0.40
C HIS A 129 0.11 -7.71 -0.61
N VAL A 130 0.22 -9.04 -0.70
CA VAL A 130 -0.52 -9.85 -1.69
C VAL A 130 -1.82 -10.41 -1.15
N TYR A 131 -2.01 -10.39 0.17
CA TYR A 131 -3.25 -10.85 0.76
C TYR A 131 -4.47 -10.04 0.30
N PHE A 132 -4.32 -8.71 0.13
CA PHE A 132 -5.37 -7.84 -0.40
C PHE A 132 -5.94 -8.29 -1.77
N VAL A 133 -5.17 -9.05 -2.54
CA VAL A 133 -5.55 -9.54 -3.87
C VAL A 133 -5.64 -11.08 -3.95
N GLY A 134 -5.50 -11.78 -2.82
CA GLY A 134 -5.66 -13.24 -2.75
C GLY A 134 -4.62 -14.03 -3.53
N GLN A 135 -3.41 -13.49 -3.72
CA GLN A 135 -2.37 -14.14 -4.51
C GLN A 135 -1.56 -15.18 -3.71
N ASP A 136 -1.55 -15.11 -2.38
CA ASP A 136 -0.90 -16.13 -1.56
C ASP A 136 -1.82 -17.34 -1.35
N SER A 137 -1.65 -18.37 -2.18
CA SER A 137 -2.37 -19.65 -2.03
C SER A 137 -1.79 -20.55 -0.92
N SER A 138 -0.67 -20.18 -0.33
CA SER A 138 0.01 -20.93 0.73
C SER A 138 -0.31 -20.43 2.14
N ASP A 139 -0.94 -19.26 2.25
CA ASP A 139 -1.45 -18.74 3.51
C ASP A 139 -2.62 -19.60 4.01
N THR A 140 -2.44 -20.25 5.15
CA THR A 140 -3.47 -21.06 5.83
C THR A 140 -4.07 -20.37 7.04
N VAL A 141 -3.53 -19.20 7.43
CA VAL A 141 -4.00 -18.42 8.58
C VAL A 141 -5.19 -17.56 8.15
N ARG A 142 -5.09 -16.99 6.95
CA ARG A 142 -6.11 -16.12 6.39
C ARG A 142 -7.12 -16.91 5.56
N THR A 143 -8.40 -16.51 5.60
CA THR A 143 -9.48 -17.26 4.94
C THR A 143 -10.00 -16.56 3.70
N ARG A 144 -10.56 -17.35 2.77
CA ARG A 144 -11.23 -16.81 1.59
C ARG A 144 -12.40 -15.91 1.99
N GLU A 145 -13.13 -16.31 3.03
CA GLU A 145 -14.28 -15.57 3.56
C GLU A 145 -13.85 -14.18 4.08
N GLU A 146 -12.73 -14.09 4.80
CA GLU A 146 -12.20 -12.80 5.27
C GLU A 146 -11.84 -11.87 4.10
N LEU A 147 -11.20 -12.40 3.06
CA LEU A 147 -10.91 -11.62 1.84
C LEU A 147 -12.19 -11.18 1.13
N GLN A 148 -13.18 -12.06 1.01
CA GLN A 148 -14.48 -11.72 0.41
C GLN A 148 -15.19 -10.63 1.21
N ASP A 149 -15.22 -10.73 2.54
CA ASP A 149 -15.80 -9.73 3.43
C ASP A 149 -15.11 -8.38 3.29
N PHE A 150 -13.78 -8.34 3.13
CA PHE A 150 -13.07 -7.09 2.85
C PHE A 150 -13.54 -6.43 1.55
N TRP A 151 -13.66 -7.18 0.46
CA TRP A 151 -14.11 -6.65 -0.82
C TRP A 151 -15.60 -6.26 -0.79
N HIS A 152 -16.44 -6.99 -0.05
CA HIS A 152 -17.84 -6.61 0.18
C HIS A 152 -17.96 -5.30 0.96
N HIS A 153 -17.21 -5.14 2.05
CA HIS A 153 -17.19 -3.88 2.81
C HIS A 153 -16.66 -2.71 1.98
N LEU A 154 -15.65 -2.93 1.12
CA LEU A 154 -15.16 -1.91 0.20
C LEU A 154 -16.27 -1.50 -0.78
N ALA A 155 -17.00 -2.47 -1.36
CA ALA A 155 -18.13 -2.18 -2.25
C ALA A 155 -19.26 -1.43 -1.54
N ASP A 156 -19.61 -1.81 -0.31
CA ASP A 156 -20.62 -1.11 0.49
C ASP A 156 -20.20 0.35 0.78
N ASP A 157 -18.92 0.59 1.06
CA ASP A 157 -18.39 1.93 1.26
C ASP A 157 -18.43 2.78 -0.02
N LEU A 158 -18.25 2.17 -1.20
CA LEU A 158 -18.44 2.84 -2.48
C LEU A 158 -19.90 3.24 -2.69
N VAL A 159 -20.86 2.35 -2.40
CA VAL A 159 -22.31 2.66 -2.51
C VAL A 159 -22.70 3.79 -1.55
N LYS A 160 -22.15 3.83 -0.33
CA LYS A 160 -22.37 4.96 0.58
C LYS A 160 -21.78 6.26 0.03
N THR A 161 -20.64 6.17 -0.66
CA THR A 161 -19.95 7.31 -1.29
C THR A 161 -20.75 7.92 -2.43
N GLU A 162 -21.49 7.11 -3.21
CA GLU A 162 -22.38 7.61 -4.26
C GLU A 162 -23.39 8.63 -3.70
N LYS A 163 -23.94 8.39 -2.50
CA LYS A 163 -24.93 9.29 -1.86
C LYS A 163 -24.41 10.71 -1.60
N VAL A 164 -23.09 10.90 -1.46
CA VAL A 164 -22.47 12.22 -1.18
C VAL A 164 -21.76 12.83 -2.40
N THR A 165 -21.71 12.06 -3.50
CA THR A 165 -21.08 12.47 -4.77
C THR A 165 -22.08 12.59 -5.92
N ASP A 166 -23.30 12.07 -5.78
CA ASP A 166 -24.36 12.22 -6.78
C ASP A 166 -24.77 13.68 -6.93
N THR A 167 -24.43 14.26 -8.09
CA THR A 167 -24.72 15.65 -8.45
C THR A 167 -26.16 15.87 -8.90
N LYS A 168 -27.02 14.83 -8.94
CA LYS A 168 -28.44 14.98 -9.31
C LYS A 168 -29.33 15.58 -8.21
N GLN A 169 -28.78 15.93 -7.04
CA GLN A 169 -29.48 16.63 -5.96
C GLN A 169 -28.99 18.06 -5.70
N ALA A 170 -28.20 18.65 -6.60
CA ALA A 170 -27.79 20.05 -6.54
C ALA A 170 -28.63 20.95 -7.46
#